data_AF-A0A431KEV6-F1
#
_entry.id   AF-A0A431KEV6-F1
#
_cell.length_a   1.000
_cell.length_b   1.000
_cell.length_c   1.000
_cell.angle_alpha   90.00
_cell.angle_beta   90.00
_cell.angle_gamma   90.00
#
_symmetry.space_group_name_H-M   'P 1'
#
loop_
_entity.id
_entity.type
_entity.pdbx_description
1 polymer ?
#
loop_
_entity_poly.entity_id
_entity_poly.type
_entity_poly.pdbx_seq_one_letter_code
_entity_poly.pdbx_strand_id
1 'polypeptide(L)'
;MHTQNILQATTGQHAGAVRIGFNHGYAFDGDSVRLDAELLVDNPDATADQEWALQLWACETPFAGEPVPGTKVAELPVGQLDSLNQSWVSAFTAALPPAGHAEHSMVLVLASGRDGQFDAVQDFANFPRAESFMQPRLAGASGFSLGEQSVGMHVESLENPRASDNLSGTLSLELWALAAPYAAGTPDGTQLAAAQLGSLAGQHSWQDLDLTLPLAARPVGTWHVALLLREWTASGYATRDFANFSLPVSWTADEEPGATSEPVKAEPAAEPVAQPKKAGKTAPKAATKASAKSAKAEPAETTSRVSINTAGKTELAALKGLSKTAAAAIIAARPFKTIDELLTVKGIGAKLLDKLKGNLSL
;
A
#
# COMPACT_ATOMS: atom_id res chain seq x y z
N MET A 1 6.78 -26.65 -16.86
CA MET A 1 8.16 -26.42 -17.34
C MET A 1 8.42 -24.93 -17.18
N HIS A 2 9.31 -24.56 -16.26
CA HIS A 2 9.58 -23.16 -15.93
C HIS A 2 10.50 -22.57 -16.99
N THR A 3 9.95 -21.70 -17.85
CA THR A 3 10.77 -20.95 -18.79
C THR A 3 11.52 -19.89 -18.00
N GLN A 4 12.75 -20.19 -17.57
CA GLN A 4 13.69 -19.20 -17.04
C GLN A 4 14.10 -18.29 -18.20
N ASN A 5 13.31 -17.26 -18.49
CA ASN A 5 13.71 -16.20 -19.40
C ASN A 5 14.56 -15.20 -18.62
N ILE A 6 15.86 -15.47 -18.52
CA ILE A 6 16.83 -14.45 -18.07
C ILE A 6 16.93 -13.43 -19.20
N LEU A 7 16.31 -12.27 -19.03
CA LEU A 7 16.48 -11.14 -19.94
C LEU A 7 17.75 -10.39 -19.52
N GLN A 8 18.68 -10.20 -20.45
CA GLN A 8 19.90 -9.41 -20.25
C GLN A 8 19.68 -8.00 -20.81
N ALA A 9 20.05 -6.96 -20.07
CA ALA A 9 19.94 -5.56 -20.51
C ALA A 9 21.16 -5.10 -21.33
N THR A 10 21.03 -3.91 -21.92
CA THR A 10 22.14 -3.16 -22.52
C THR A 10 22.60 -2.08 -21.53
N THR A 11 23.91 -1.96 -21.28
CA THR A 11 24.49 -1.00 -20.31
C THR A 11 24.34 0.47 -20.78
N GLY A 12 23.82 1.34 -19.91
CA GLY A 12 23.76 2.80 -20.09
C GLY A 12 25.00 3.53 -19.55
N GLN A 13 25.14 4.84 -19.75
CA GLN A 13 26.33 5.61 -19.31
C GLN A 13 26.42 5.72 -17.77
N HIS A 14 27.59 5.41 -17.23
CA HIS A 14 27.85 5.12 -15.80
C HIS A 14 28.61 6.26 -15.09
N ALA A 15 28.14 6.67 -13.90
CA ALA A 15 28.87 7.60 -13.03
C ALA A 15 28.72 7.34 -11.51
N GLY A 16 28.10 6.23 -11.10
CA GLY A 16 27.89 5.87 -9.70
C GLY A 16 29.11 5.22 -9.03
N ALA A 17 29.17 5.25 -7.69
CA ALA A 17 30.18 4.54 -6.89
C ALA A 17 30.07 3.00 -7.00
N VAL A 18 28.89 2.53 -7.37
CA VAL A 18 28.56 1.13 -7.63
C VAL A 18 27.73 1.09 -8.90
N ARG A 19 27.95 0.08 -9.73
CA ARG A 19 27.25 -0.13 -11.00
C ARG A 19 26.76 -1.56 -11.15
N ILE A 20 25.74 -1.73 -11.98
CA ILE A 20 25.23 -3.04 -12.39
C ILE A 20 26.17 -3.61 -13.45
N GLY A 21 26.72 -4.78 -13.19
CA GLY A 21 27.58 -5.54 -14.10
C GLY A 21 26.83 -6.11 -15.29
N PHE A 22 27.55 -6.76 -16.20
CA PHE A 22 26.95 -7.30 -17.43
C PHE A 22 25.97 -8.44 -17.14
N ASN A 23 26.23 -9.20 -16.08
CA ASN A 23 25.41 -10.34 -15.69
C ASN A 23 24.32 -9.89 -14.71
N HIS A 24 23.13 -9.61 -15.23
CA HIS A 24 21.95 -9.29 -14.42
C HIS A 24 20.68 -9.78 -15.13
N GLY A 25 19.58 -9.84 -14.38
CA GLY A 25 18.29 -10.29 -14.88
C GLY A 25 17.23 -10.35 -13.78
N TYR A 26 16.02 -10.71 -14.19
CA TYR A 26 14.93 -11.04 -13.28
C TYR A 26 14.18 -12.28 -13.76
N ALA A 27 13.51 -12.97 -12.84
CA ALA A 27 12.63 -14.08 -13.17
C ALA A 27 11.43 -14.12 -12.20
N PHE A 28 10.22 -14.04 -12.74
CA PHE A 28 8.99 -14.17 -11.95
C PHE A 28 8.71 -15.64 -11.59
N ASP A 29 8.24 -15.84 -10.36
CA ASP A 29 7.71 -17.10 -9.85
C ASP A 29 6.47 -16.79 -9.00
N GLY A 30 5.29 -16.87 -9.64
CA GLY A 30 4.02 -16.47 -9.04
C GLY A 30 4.04 -15.00 -8.58
N ASP A 31 3.85 -14.79 -7.28
CA ASP A 31 3.85 -13.48 -6.61
C ASP A 31 5.24 -13.05 -6.12
N SER A 32 6.29 -13.76 -6.51
CA SER A 32 7.67 -13.40 -6.20
C SER A 32 8.46 -13.17 -7.48
N VAL A 33 9.55 -12.42 -7.36
CA VAL A 33 10.52 -12.24 -8.43
C VAL A 33 11.92 -12.47 -7.86
N ARG A 34 12.71 -13.27 -8.57
CA ARG A 34 14.15 -13.32 -8.33
C ARG A 34 14.82 -12.17 -9.07
N LEU A 35 15.63 -11.41 -8.36
CA LEU A 35 16.52 -10.41 -8.96
C LEU A 35 17.94 -10.97 -8.89
N ASP A 36 18.59 -11.00 -10.05
CA ASP A 36 19.97 -11.47 -10.23
C ASP A 36 20.80 -10.27 -10.73
N ALA A 37 21.88 -9.91 -10.06
CA ALA A 37 22.79 -8.87 -10.52
C ALA A 37 24.21 -9.06 -9.97
N GLU A 38 25.17 -8.95 -10.88
CA GLU A 38 26.54 -8.60 -10.56
C GLU A 38 26.60 -7.10 -10.21
N LEU A 39 27.18 -6.76 -9.08
CA LEU A 39 27.42 -5.37 -8.66
C LEU A 39 28.92 -5.12 -8.64
N LEU A 40 29.36 -4.06 -9.31
CA LEU A 40 30.76 -3.67 -9.38
C LEU A 40 30.97 -2.41 -8.55
N VAL A 41 31.86 -2.46 -7.57
CA VAL A 41 32.17 -1.34 -6.68
C VAL A 41 33.38 -0.60 -7.26
N ASP A 42 33.12 0.58 -7.84
CA ASP A 42 34.16 1.41 -8.44
C ASP A 42 34.78 2.39 -7.41
N ASN A 43 34.02 2.78 -6.36
CA ASN A 43 34.50 3.63 -5.27
C ASN A 43 34.01 3.14 -3.89
N PRO A 44 34.79 2.27 -3.20
CA PRO A 44 34.42 1.71 -1.90
C PRO A 44 34.22 2.76 -0.79
N ASP A 45 34.96 3.88 -0.82
CA ASP A 45 34.83 4.91 0.21
C ASP A 45 33.47 5.62 0.14
N ALA A 46 32.87 5.69 -1.05
CA ALA A 46 31.55 6.28 -1.25
C ALA A 46 30.38 5.34 -0.90
N THR A 47 30.64 4.06 -0.65
CA THR A 47 29.60 3.06 -0.30
C THR A 47 29.38 2.90 1.20
N ALA A 48 30.35 3.30 2.03
CA ALA A 48 30.38 3.01 3.47
C ALA A 48 29.22 3.62 4.28
N ASP A 49 28.60 4.69 3.79
CA ASP A 49 27.55 5.45 4.48
C ASP A 49 26.17 5.36 3.79
N GLN A 50 25.98 4.36 2.93
CA GLN A 50 24.75 4.17 2.15
C GLN A 50 24.26 2.74 2.26
N GLU A 51 22.94 2.58 2.31
CA GLU A 51 22.27 1.31 2.09
C GLU A 51 21.93 1.19 0.61
N TRP A 52 21.92 -0.04 0.11
CA TRP A 52 21.73 -0.35 -1.31
C TRP A 52 20.53 -1.28 -1.51
N ALA A 53 19.81 -1.07 -2.60
CA ALA A 53 18.75 -1.96 -3.04
C ALA A 53 18.75 -2.11 -4.56
N LEU A 54 18.39 -3.30 -5.00
CA LEU A 54 17.95 -3.54 -6.38
C LEU A 54 16.44 -3.32 -6.44
N GLN A 55 16.01 -2.49 -7.37
CA GLN A 55 14.59 -2.24 -7.63
C GLN A 55 14.26 -2.65 -9.05
N LEU A 56 13.16 -3.39 -9.22
CA LEU A 56 12.61 -3.68 -10.54
C LEU A 56 11.41 -2.78 -10.76
N TRP A 57 11.39 -2.06 -11.88
CA TRP A 57 10.33 -1.14 -12.24
C TRP A 57 9.69 -1.51 -13.58
N ALA A 58 8.37 -1.33 -13.65
CA ALA A 58 7.57 -1.42 -14.85
C ALA A 58 7.19 0.00 -15.32
N CYS A 59 7.74 0.40 -16.46
CA CYS A 59 7.57 1.73 -17.05
C CYS A 59 6.75 1.65 -18.34
N GLU A 60 6.14 2.75 -18.78
CA GLU A 60 5.45 2.81 -20.08
C GLU A 60 6.45 2.81 -21.25
N THR A 61 7.59 3.49 -21.06
CA THR A 61 8.69 3.57 -22.04
C THR A 61 10.01 3.18 -21.39
N PRO A 62 11.05 2.80 -22.16
CA PRO A 62 12.38 2.54 -21.60
C PRO A 62 12.89 3.69 -20.74
N PHE A 63 13.50 3.36 -19.60
CA PHE A 63 13.89 4.34 -18.60
C PHE A 63 15.13 5.14 -19.04
N ALA A 64 15.14 6.45 -18.74
CA ALA A 64 16.13 7.39 -19.26
C ALA A 64 17.05 8.02 -18.20
N GLY A 65 17.01 7.58 -16.94
CA GLY A 65 17.96 8.02 -15.90
C GLY A 65 17.49 9.14 -14.96
N GLU A 66 16.20 9.14 -14.60
CA GLU A 66 15.51 9.87 -13.51
C GLU A 66 14.54 11.00 -13.94
N PRO A 67 13.40 11.19 -13.22
CA PRO A 67 12.81 10.30 -12.21
C PRO A 67 12.20 9.03 -12.84
N VAL A 68 12.14 7.89 -12.14
CA VAL A 68 11.53 6.65 -12.68
C VAL A 68 10.01 6.80 -12.82
N PRO A 69 9.46 6.91 -14.05
CA PRO A 69 8.03 6.99 -14.25
C PRO A 69 7.48 5.56 -14.39
N GLY A 70 6.91 5.02 -13.32
CA GLY A 70 6.36 3.66 -13.37
C GLY A 70 5.93 3.10 -12.03
N THR A 71 5.57 1.82 -12.06
CA THR A 71 5.26 1.05 -10.85
C THR A 71 6.51 0.30 -10.39
N LYS A 72 6.92 0.50 -9.14
CA LYS A 72 7.96 -0.31 -8.50
C LYS A 72 7.39 -1.72 -8.28
N VAL A 73 7.85 -2.67 -9.08
CA VAL A 73 7.39 -4.06 -9.03
C VAL A 73 8.02 -4.80 -7.87
N ALA A 74 9.29 -4.55 -7.59
CA ALA A 74 10.01 -5.23 -6.52
C ALA A 74 11.15 -4.38 -5.98
N GLU A 75 11.48 -4.60 -4.71
CA GLU A 75 12.64 -4.02 -4.05
C GLU A 75 13.33 -5.11 -3.24
N LEU A 76 14.64 -5.23 -3.44
CA LEU A 76 15.51 -6.18 -2.76
C LEU A 76 16.67 -5.41 -2.12
N PRO A 77 16.66 -5.21 -0.80
CA PRO A 77 17.82 -4.68 -0.08
C PRO A 77 19.03 -5.60 -0.29
N VAL A 78 20.14 -5.03 -0.73
CA VAL A 78 21.40 -5.75 -1.03
C VAL A 78 22.26 -5.94 0.24
N GLY A 79 22.00 -5.15 1.28
CA GLY A 79 22.83 -5.11 2.48
C GLY A 79 24.09 -4.26 2.27
N GLN A 80 25.10 -4.43 3.14
CA GLN A 80 26.40 -3.79 2.95
C GLN A 80 27.17 -4.48 1.83
N LEU A 81 27.60 -3.70 0.84
CA LEU A 81 28.54 -4.15 -0.17
C LEU A 81 29.92 -4.27 0.51
N ASP A 82 30.56 -5.43 0.35
CA ASP A 82 31.90 -5.64 0.86
C ASP A 82 32.92 -4.78 0.10
N SER A 83 34.09 -4.59 0.68
CA SER A 83 35.20 -3.86 0.04
C SER A 83 35.84 -4.65 -1.12
N LEU A 84 35.26 -5.79 -1.50
CA LEU A 84 35.62 -6.50 -2.72
C LEU A 84 35.02 -5.72 -3.90
N ASN A 85 35.79 -5.55 -4.97
CA ASN A 85 35.37 -4.78 -6.14
C ASN A 85 34.12 -5.36 -6.86
N GLN A 86 33.63 -6.51 -6.44
CA GLN A 86 32.51 -7.21 -7.05
C GLN A 86 31.72 -8.02 -6.02
N SER A 87 30.40 -7.89 -6.04
CA SER A 87 29.47 -8.67 -5.25
C SER A 87 28.37 -9.26 -6.14
N TRP A 88 27.94 -10.50 -5.89
CA TRP A 88 26.84 -11.13 -6.63
C TRP A 88 25.57 -11.13 -5.77
N VAL A 89 24.48 -10.58 -6.31
CA VAL A 89 23.16 -10.57 -5.68
C VAL A 89 22.24 -11.50 -6.44
N SER A 90 21.60 -12.43 -5.72
CA SER A 90 20.61 -13.36 -6.26
C SER A 90 19.65 -13.74 -5.15
N ALA A 91 18.46 -13.15 -5.13
CA ALA A 91 17.44 -13.48 -4.14
C ALA A 91 16.02 -13.23 -4.66
N PHE A 92 15.06 -13.94 -4.06
CA PHE A 92 13.64 -13.69 -4.27
C PHE A 92 13.13 -12.59 -3.33
N THR A 93 12.27 -11.74 -3.87
CA THR A 93 11.48 -10.76 -3.11
C THR A 93 10.04 -10.76 -3.63
N ALA A 94 9.12 -10.14 -2.89
CA ALA A 94 7.73 -10.04 -3.30
C ALA A 94 7.61 -9.17 -4.58
N ALA A 95 6.75 -9.61 -5.50
CA ALA A 95 6.43 -8.89 -6.72
C ALA A 95 5.04 -8.25 -6.61
N LEU A 96 4.97 -6.95 -6.91
CA LEU A 96 3.79 -6.12 -6.97
C LEU A 96 3.67 -5.51 -8.38
N PRO A 97 3.39 -6.33 -9.41
CA PRO A 97 3.23 -5.84 -10.76
C PRO A 97 2.08 -4.83 -10.87
N PRO A 98 2.12 -3.91 -11.84
CA PRO A 98 1.01 -3.01 -12.13
C PRO A 98 -0.28 -3.79 -12.42
N ALA A 99 -1.41 -3.19 -12.07
CA ALA A 99 -2.72 -3.74 -12.39
C ALA A 99 -3.03 -3.56 -13.89
N GLY A 100 -3.75 -4.50 -14.46
CA GLY A 100 -4.19 -4.47 -15.86
C GLY A 100 -3.32 -5.30 -16.81
N HIS A 101 -3.51 -5.05 -18.11
CA HIS A 101 -2.99 -5.89 -19.20
C HIS A 101 -1.96 -5.20 -20.08
N ALA A 102 -1.49 -4.02 -19.69
CA ALA A 102 -0.55 -3.25 -20.48
C ALA A 102 0.81 -3.97 -20.59
N GLU A 103 1.48 -3.79 -21.72
CA GLU A 103 2.90 -4.12 -21.86
C GLU A 103 3.74 -3.03 -21.19
N HIS A 104 4.77 -3.44 -20.47
CA HIS A 104 5.65 -2.53 -19.74
C HIS A 104 7.11 -2.69 -20.16
N SER A 105 7.81 -1.57 -20.33
CA SER A 105 9.26 -1.55 -20.42
C SER A 105 9.85 -1.80 -19.03
N MET A 106 10.68 -2.83 -18.88
CA MET A 106 11.25 -3.21 -17.60
C MET A 106 12.63 -2.60 -17.41
N VAL A 107 12.91 -2.11 -16.20
CA VAL A 107 14.24 -1.62 -15.82
C VAL A 107 14.64 -2.14 -14.44
N LEU A 108 15.88 -2.63 -14.34
CA LEU A 108 16.53 -2.90 -13.06
C LEU A 108 17.29 -1.64 -12.66
N VAL A 109 16.99 -1.13 -11.47
CA VAL A 109 17.58 0.08 -10.89
C VAL A 109 18.41 -0.33 -9.67
N LEU A 110 19.65 0.13 -9.62
CA LEU A 110 20.44 0.15 -8.41
C LEU A 110 20.16 1.48 -7.70
N ALA A 111 19.48 1.40 -6.57
CA ALA A 111 19.15 2.56 -5.75
C ALA A 111 19.95 2.53 -4.45
N SER A 112 20.29 3.72 -3.97
CA SER A 112 20.86 3.92 -2.64
C SER A 112 19.97 4.80 -1.77
N GLY A 113 20.22 4.72 -0.47
CA GLY A 113 19.62 5.61 0.50
C GLY A 113 19.96 5.21 1.93
N ARG A 114 19.03 5.44 2.86
CA ARG A 114 19.24 5.25 4.31
C ARG A 114 17.93 4.89 5.01
N ASP A 115 18.06 4.22 6.15
CA ASP A 115 16.93 3.85 7.02
C ASP A 115 15.84 3.06 6.27
N GLY A 116 16.26 2.20 5.31
CA GLY A 116 15.37 1.40 4.47
C GLY A 116 14.62 2.18 3.38
N GLN A 117 15.01 3.43 3.11
CA GLN A 117 14.49 4.21 1.98
C GLN A 117 15.55 4.28 0.88
N PHE A 118 15.17 3.92 -0.36
CA PHE A 118 16.08 3.78 -1.50
C PHE A 118 15.58 4.66 -2.67
N ASP A 119 15.72 5.98 -2.53
CA ASP A 119 15.15 6.94 -3.47
C ASP A 119 16.18 7.51 -4.45
N ALA A 120 17.48 7.29 -4.21
CA ALA A 120 18.55 7.81 -5.06
C ALA A 120 19.02 6.77 -6.07
N VAL A 121 18.72 6.96 -7.35
CA VAL A 121 19.19 6.06 -8.40
C VAL A 121 20.66 6.28 -8.71
N GLN A 122 21.42 5.18 -8.66
CA GLN A 122 22.87 5.15 -8.83
C GLN A 122 23.26 4.57 -10.19
N ASP A 123 22.54 3.54 -10.62
CA ASP A 123 22.72 2.93 -11.94
C ASP A 123 21.43 2.23 -12.39
N PHE A 124 21.29 1.94 -13.68
CA PHE A 124 20.13 1.23 -14.20
C PHE A 124 20.44 0.41 -15.45
N ALA A 125 19.60 -0.59 -15.70
CA ALA A 125 19.72 -1.52 -16.80
C ALA A 125 18.33 -1.79 -17.41
N ASN A 126 18.08 -1.32 -18.64
CA ASN A 126 16.82 -1.51 -19.35
C ASN A 126 16.78 -2.88 -20.05
N PHE A 127 15.72 -3.64 -19.81
CA PHE A 127 15.51 -4.90 -20.51
C PHE A 127 14.90 -4.64 -21.90
N PRO A 128 15.40 -5.29 -22.96
CA PRO A 128 15.00 -5.01 -24.33
C PRO A 128 13.62 -5.56 -24.71
N ARG A 129 13.05 -6.45 -23.88
CA ARG A 129 11.72 -7.01 -24.09
C ARG A 129 10.75 -6.37 -23.12
N ALA A 130 9.59 -5.97 -23.64
CA ALA A 130 8.47 -5.58 -22.81
C ALA A 130 7.90 -6.80 -22.07
N GLU A 131 7.30 -6.55 -20.92
CA GLU A 131 6.69 -7.56 -20.04
C GLU A 131 5.18 -7.32 -19.96
N SER A 132 4.40 -8.40 -20.08
CA SER A 132 2.98 -8.44 -19.73
C SER A 132 2.78 -9.37 -18.55
N PHE A 133 2.11 -8.89 -17.51
CA PHE A 133 1.93 -9.68 -16.30
C PHE A 133 0.70 -10.58 -16.40
N MET A 134 0.92 -11.90 -16.32
CA MET A 134 -0.16 -12.89 -16.31
C MET A 134 -0.86 -12.90 -14.94
N GLN A 135 -1.93 -12.15 -14.80
CA GLN A 135 -2.68 -11.95 -13.55
C GLN A 135 -4.16 -12.24 -13.75
N PRO A 136 -4.91 -12.60 -12.68
CA PRO A 136 -6.36 -12.64 -12.71
C PRO A 136 -6.93 -11.33 -13.27
N ARG A 137 -7.90 -11.44 -14.18
CA ARG A 137 -8.38 -10.32 -14.98
C ARG A 137 -9.88 -10.30 -15.19
N LEU A 138 -10.40 -9.10 -15.41
CA LEU A 138 -11.72 -8.84 -15.96
C LEU A 138 -11.61 -8.94 -17.48
N ALA A 139 -12.50 -9.69 -18.10
CA ALA A 139 -12.61 -9.85 -19.55
C ALA A 139 -14.05 -9.60 -20.00
N GLY A 140 -14.19 -8.98 -21.17
CA GLY A 140 -15.50 -8.56 -21.69
C GLY A 140 -16.05 -7.32 -20.99
N ALA A 141 -17.37 -7.17 -21.03
CA ALA A 141 -18.06 -6.03 -20.45
C ALA A 141 -18.07 -6.08 -18.91
N SER A 142 -17.86 -4.93 -18.28
CA SER A 142 -18.05 -4.72 -16.85
C SER A 142 -19.02 -3.57 -16.63
N GLY A 143 -19.88 -3.69 -15.62
CA GLY A 143 -20.93 -2.73 -15.33
C GLY A 143 -21.29 -2.68 -13.85
N PHE A 144 -21.95 -1.60 -13.46
CA PHE A 144 -22.54 -1.47 -12.13
C PHE A 144 -23.88 -0.73 -12.21
N SER A 145 -24.72 -0.94 -11.20
CA SER A 145 -25.93 -0.17 -10.95
C SER A 145 -26.00 0.21 -9.48
N LEU A 146 -26.53 1.39 -9.19
CA LEU A 146 -26.71 1.89 -7.83
C LEU A 146 -28.20 2.01 -7.54
N GLY A 147 -28.68 1.23 -6.58
CA GLY A 147 -30.00 1.38 -5.98
C GLY A 147 -29.94 2.19 -4.69
N GLU A 148 -31.06 2.26 -3.96
CA GLU A 148 -31.08 3.00 -2.69
C GLU A 148 -30.22 2.32 -1.61
N GLN A 149 -30.33 1.01 -1.46
CA GLN A 149 -29.60 0.26 -0.42
C GLN A 149 -28.72 -0.84 -1.00
N SER A 150 -28.67 -0.97 -2.32
CA SER A 150 -27.96 -2.04 -2.99
C SER A 150 -27.14 -1.54 -4.18
N VAL A 151 -26.15 -2.33 -4.54
CA VAL A 151 -25.28 -2.18 -5.70
C VAL A 151 -25.40 -3.45 -6.53
N GLY A 152 -25.72 -3.31 -7.82
CA GLY A 152 -25.52 -4.36 -8.80
C GLY A 152 -24.11 -4.26 -9.38
N MET A 153 -23.37 -5.35 -9.46
CA MET A 153 -22.09 -5.43 -10.17
C MET A 153 -22.17 -6.57 -11.19
N HIS A 154 -21.81 -6.27 -12.43
CA HIS A 154 -21.79 -7.23 -13.52
C HIS A 154 -20.40 -7.31 -14.15
N VAL A 155 -19.91 -8.53 -14.37
CA VAL A 155 -18.67 -8.83 -15.09
C VAL A 155 -18.94 -10.02 -16.02
N GLU A 156 -18.73 -9.83 -17.31
CA GLU A 156 -18.93 -10.88 -18.33
C GLU A 156 -18.03 -12.09 -18.07
N SER A 157 -16.74 -11.87 -17.82
CA SER A 157 -15.80 -12.95 -17.52
C SER A 157 -14.74 -12.49 -16.52
N LEU A 158 -14.45 -13.33 -15.54
CA LEU A 158 -13.27 -13.22 -14.69
C LEU A 158 -12.36 -14.41 -14.98
N GLU A 159 -11.15 -14.15 -15.45
CA GLU A 159 -10.22 -15.18 -15.92
C GLU A 159 -8.95 -15.21 -15.07
N ASN A 160 -8.37 -16.40 -14.87
CA ASN A 160 -7.00 -16.53 -14.41
C ASN A 160 -6.15 -17.11 -15.56
N PRO A 161 -5.41 -16.28 -16.32
CA PRO A 161 -4.66 -16.73 -17.48
C PRO A 161 -3.30 -17.35 -17.13
N ARG A 162 -2.97 -17.48 -15.83
CA ARG A 162 -1.75 -18.17 -15.37
C ARG A 162 -1.80 -19.66 -15.76
N ALA A 163 -0.64 -20.32 -15.66
CA ALA A 163 -0.51 -21.76 -15.89
C ALA A 163 -1.50 -22.57 -15.01
N SER A 164 -1.91 -23.75 -15.47
CA SER A 164 -3.00 -24.53 -14.84
C SER A 164 -2.72 -24.95 -13.39
N ASP A 165 -1.46 -25.02 -13.00
CA ASP A 165 -0.99 -25.32 -11.66
C ASP A 165 -0.88 -24.07 -10.76
N ASN A 166 -1.17 -22.88 -11.28
CA ASN A 166 -1.09 -21.61 -10.58
C ASN A 166 -2.47 -21.14 -10.13
N LEU A 167 -2.83 -21.51 -8.89
CA LEU A 167 -4.06 -21.09 -8.22
C LEU A 167 -3.94 -19.64 -7.74
N SER A 168 -4.99 -18.84 -7.95
CA SER A 168 -5.03 -17.49 -7.38
C SER A 168 -5.17 -17.52 -5.85
N GLY A 169 -4.73 -16.43 -5.21
CA GLY A 169 -5.23 -16.07 -3.89
C GLY A 169 -6.75 -15.85 -3.90
N THR A 170 -7.34 -15.63 -2.73
CA THR A 170 -8.77 -15.29 -2.65
C THR A 170 -9.02 -14.00 -3.42
N LEU A 171 -9.89 -14.06 -4.41
CA LEU A 171 -10.28 -12.93 -5.23
C LEU A 171 -11.41 -12.15 -4.56
N SER A 172 -11.32 -10.83 -4.67
CA SER A 172 -12.30 -9.85 -4.21
C SER A 172 -12.65 -8.94 -5.37
N LEU A 173 -13.94 -8.75 -5.63
CA LEU A 173 -14.45 -7.79 -6.59
C LEU A 173 -15.04 -6.60 -5.82
N GLU A 174 -14.48 -5.41 -6.04
CA GLU A 174 -14.75 -4.25 -5.19
C GLU A 174 -15.12 -3.03 -6.04
N LEU A 175 -16.22 -2.37 -5.71
CA LEU A 175 -16.62 -1.11 -6.32
C LEU A 175 -16.20 0.06 -5.43
N TRP A 176 -15.50 1.03 -6.01
CA TRP A 176 -14.92 2.16 -5.29
C TRP A 176 -15.34 3.50 -5.89
N ALA A 177 -15.60 4.48 -5.02
CA ALA A 177 -15.73 5.90 -5.34
C ALA A 177 -14.41 6.61 -5.03
N LEU A 178 -13.81 7.23 -6.06
CA LEU A 178 -12.46 7.80 -6.06
C LEU A 178 -12.48 9.26 -6.52
N ALA A 179 -11.51 10.06 -6.07
CA ALA A 179 -11.40 11.48 -6.44
C ALA A 179 -10.98 11.69 -7.91
N ALA A 180 -10.37 10.68 -8.52
CA ALA A 180 -9.96 10.63 -9.93
C ALA A 180 -10.13 9.18 -10.44
N PRO A 181 -10.14 8.93 -11.76
CA PRO A 181 -10.09 7.58 -12.30
C PRO A 181 -8.94 6.78 -11.69
N TYR A 182 -9.17 5.51 -11.37
CA TYR A 182 -8.13 4.66 -10.80
C TYR A 182 -6.98 4.50 -11.79
N ALA A 183 -5.75 4.69 -11.30
CA ALA A 183 -4.53 4.56 -12.10
C ALA A 183 -3.68 3.36 -11.67
N ALA A 184 -3.32 3.27 -10.39
CA ALA A 184 -2.48 2.21 -9.86
C ALA A 184 -2.54 2.13 -8.32
N GLY A 185 -1.98 1.05 -7.76
CA GLY A 185 -1.71 0.92 -6.33
C GLY A 185 -2.95 0.67 -5.46
N THR A 186 -2.86 1.01 -4.18
CA THR A 186 -4.00 0.87 -3.26
C THR A 186 -5.07 1.91 -3.59
N PRO A 187 -6.36 1.54 -3.72
CA PRO A 187 -7.41 2.51 -3.97
C PRO A 187 -7.52 3.50 -2.79
N ASP A 188 -7.55 4.80 -3.13
CA ASP A 188 -7.76 5.89 -2.18
C ASP A 188 -9.13 6.53 -2.40
N GLY A 189 -10.07 6.18 -1.54
CA GLY A 189 -11.45 6.63 -1.63
C GLY A 189 -12.39 5.82 -0.75
N THR A 190 -13.67 5.79 -1.12
CA THR A 190 -14.71 5.11 -0.37
C THR A 190 -15.14 3.84 -1.08
N GLN A 191 -15.03 2.69 -0.42
CA GLN A 191 -15.55 1.43 -0.95
C GLN A 191 -17.08 1.44 -0.88
N LEU A 192 -17.73 1.26 -2.03
CA LEU A 192 -19.19 1.26 -2.18
C LEU A 192 -19.77 -0.14 -1.97
N ALA A 193 -19.06 -1.18 -2.42
CA ALA A 193 -19.44 -2.57 -2.25
C ALA A 193 -18.21 -3.48 -2.44
N ALA A 194 -18.27 -4.68 -1.85
CA ALA A 194 -17.23 -5.70 -2.02
C ALA A 194 -17.84 -7.10 -1.96
N ALA A 195 -17.44 -7.97 -2.89
CA ALA A 195 -17.76 -9.39 -2.88
C ALA A 195 -16.46 -10.21 -2.82
N GLN A 196 -16.36 -11.07 -1.81
CA GLN A 196 -15.32 -12.07 -1.76
C GLN A 196 -15.77 -13.30 -2.56
N LEU A 197 -15.05 -13.62 -3.64
CA LEU A 197 -15.45 -14.66 -4.58
C LEU A 197 -14.88 -16.03 -4.19
N GLY A 198 -13.57 -16.09 -3.94
CA GLY A 198 -12.82 -17.34 -3.71
C GLY A 198 -11.55 -17.40 -4.57
N SER A 199 -10.89 -18.56 -4.65
CA SER A 199 -9.73 -18.77 -5.51
C SER A 199 -10.13 -19.34 -6.87
N LEU A 200 -9.44 -18.91 -7.93
CA LEU A 200 -9.65 -19.36 -9.30
C LEU A 200 -8.39 -20.08 -9.80
N ALA A 201 -8.56 -21.31 -10.26
CA ALA A 201 -7.46 -22.09 -10.84
C ALA A 201 -6.92 -21.41 -12.11
N GLY A 202 -5.63 -21.58 -12.40
CA GLY A 202 -5.07 -21.09 -13.65
C GLY A 202 -5.72 -21.77 -14.86
N GLN A 203 -5.82 -21.04 -15.96
CA GLN A 203 -6.57 -21.40 -17.17
C GLN A 203 -8.08 -21.61 -16.95
N HIS A 204 -8.65 -21.17 -15.83
CA HIS A 204 -10.10 -21.20 -15.59
C HIS A 204 -10.69 -19.79 -15.62
N SER A 205 -12.02 -19.74 -15.77
CA SER A 205 -12.80 -18.53 -15.68
C SER A 205 -14.13 -18.74 -14.96
N TRP A 206 -14.68 -17.66 -14.42
CA TRP A 206 -16.08 -17.53 -14.05
C TRP A 206 -16.76 -16.65 -15.10
N GLN A 207 -17.93 -17.07 -15.57
CA GLN A 207 -18.70 -16.36 -16.60
C GLN A 207 -19.93 -15.71 -15.96
N ASP A 208 -20.38 -14.60 -16.55
CA ASP A 208 -21.64 -13.92 -16.25
C ASP A 208 -21.83 -13.67 -14.75
N LEU A 209 -20.82 -13.09 -14.10
CA LEU A 209 -20.95 -12.72 -12.70
C LEU A 209 -21.95 -11.57 -12.58
N ASP A 210 -23.05 -11.82 -11.89
CA ASP A 210 -24.07 -10.82 -11.56
C ASP A 210 -24.31 -10.85 -10.04
N LEU A 211 -23.91 -9.78 -9.37
CA LEU A 211 -23.88 -9.68 -7.92
C LEU A 211 -24.75 -8.53 -7.47
N THR A 212 -25.65 -8.79 -6.53
CA THR A 212 -26.39 -7.75 -5.80
C THR A 212 -25.89 -7.70 -4.37
N LEU A 213 -25.27 -6.58 -4.00
CA LEU A 213 -24.64 -6.37 -2.70
C LEU A 213 -25.28 -5.19 -1.96
N PRO A 214 -25.19 -5.11 -0.62
CA PRO A 214 -25.54 -3.91 0.12
C PRO A 214 -24.63 -2.73 -0.27
N LEU A 215 -25.21 -1.55 -0.42
CA LEU A 215 -24.46 -0.30 -0.58
C LEU A 215 -23.86 0.09 0.76
N ALA A 216 -22.53 0.08 0.85
CA ALA A 216 -21.80 0.31 2.10
C ALA A 216 -21.75 1.79 2.51
N ALA A 217 -21.69 2.71 1.54
CA ALA A 217 -21.55 4.13 1.79
C ALA A 217 -22.05 5.00 0.62
N ARG A 218 -22.36 6.26 0.91
CA ARG A 218 -22.75 7.30 -0.05
C ARG A 218 -21.91 8.57 0.21
N PRO A 219 -20.68 8.63 -0.30
CA PRO A 219 -19.80 9.77 -0.03
C PRO A 219 -20.37 11.03 -0.71
N VAL A 220 -20.63 12.08 0.07
CA VAL A 220 -21.13 13.36 -0.47
C VAL A 220 -20.10 13.95 -1.44
N GLY A 221 -20.57 14.46 -2.57
CA GLY A 221 -19.74 15.00 -3.64
C GLY A 221 -19.92 14.24 -4.95
N THR A 222 -19.03 14.50 -5.91
CA THR A 222 -19.00 13.86 -7.23
C THR A 222 -17.73 13.04 -7.34
N TRP A 223 -17.87 11.78 -7.73
CA TRP A 223 -16.81 10.77 -7.64
C TRP A 223 -16.68 9.98 -8.94
N HIS A 224 -15.44 9.62 -9.27
CA HIS A 224 -15.17 8.63 -10.30
C HIS A 224 -15.38 7.24 -9.72
N VAL A 225 -16.03 6.35 -10.49
CA VAL A 225 -16.29 4.98 -10.05
C VAL A 225 -15.32 4.03 -10.75
N ALA A 226 -14.76 3.09 -9.98
CA ALA A 226 -13.92 2.02 -10.50
C ALA A 226 -14.36 0.68 -9.91
N LEU A 227 -14.39 -0.35 -10.74
CA LEU A 227 -14.48 -1.75 -10.34
C LEU A 227 -13.06 -2.32 -10.27
N LEU A 228 -12.68 -2.88 -9.13
CA LEU A 228 -11.33 -3.40 -8.87
C LEU A 228 -11.41 -4.90 -8.63
N LEU A 229 -10.59 -5.65 -9.38
CA LEU A 229 -10.31 -7.05 -9.12
C LEU A 229 -9.05 -7.13 -8.26
N ARG A 230 -9.20 -7.68 -7.05
CA ARG A 230 -8.11 -7.79 -6.09
C ARG A 230 -7.86 -9.24 -5.71
N GLU A 231 -6.61 -9.57 -5.45
CA GLU A 231 -6.18 -10.89 -5.05
C GLU A 231 -5.46 -10.83 -3.70
N TRP A 232 -5.80 -11.74 -2.80
CA TRP A 232 -5.10 -11.89 -1.52
C TRP A 232 -3.68 -12.44 -1.74
N THR A 233 -2.68 -11.71 -1.27
CA THR A 233 -1.26 -12.11 -1.26
C THR A 233 -0.74 -12.18 0.17
N ALA A 234 0.53 -12.59 0.35
CA ALA A 234 1.20 -12.52 1.64
C ALA A 234 1.27 -11.09 2.23
N SER A 235 1.20 -10.06 1.36
CA SER A 235 1.23 -8.64 1.73
C SER A 235 -0.16 -8.01 1.83
N GLY A 236 -1.23 -8.80 1.70
CA GLY A 236 -2.62 -8.34 1.67
C GLY A 236 -3.19 -8.27 0.25
N TYR A 237 -4.31 -7.56 0.08
CA TYR A 237 -4.99 -7.47 -1.21
C TYR A 237 -4.25 -6.56 -2.20
N ALA A 238 -3.72 -7.16 -3.26
CA ALA A 238 -3.14 -6.45 -4.40
C ALA A 238 -4.21 -6.28 -5.49
N THR A 239 -4.25 -5.10 -6.12
CA THR A 239 -5.10 -4.90 -7.31
C THR A 239 -4.44 -5.59 -8.49
N ARG A 240 -5.18 -6.49 -9.16
CA ARG A 240 -4.71 -7.24 -10.33
C ARG A 240 -5.25 -6.67 -11.63
N ASP A 241 -6.49 -6.18 -11.59
CA ASP A 241 -7.14 -5.57 -12.73
C ASP A 241 -8.23 -4.60 -12.28
N PHE A 242 -8.70 -3.75 -13.20
CA PHE A 242 -9.72 -2.76 -12.91
C PHE A 242 -10.49 -2.33 -14.17
N ALA A 243 -11.70 -1.80 -13.95
CA ALA A 243 -12.48 -1.10 -14.95
C ALA A 243 -12.90 0.27 -14.40
N ASN A 244 -12.48 1.35 -15.06
CA ASN A 244 -12.95 2.70 -14.77
C ASN A 244 -14.24 3.00 -15.53
N PHE A 245 -15.19 3.66 -14.87
CA PHE A 245 -16.42 4.12 -15.49
C PHE A 245 -16.34 5.63 -15.80
N SER A 246 -16.68 6.01 -17.04
CA SER A 246 -16.47 7.38 -17.53
C SER A 246 -17.42 8.41 -16.91
N LEU A 247 -18.62 7.98 -16.51
CA LEU A 247 -19.62 8.86 -15.91
C LEU A 247 -19.42 8.89 -14.38
N PRO A 248 -19.16 10.07 -13.79
CA PRO A 248 -19.07 10.18 -12.35
C PRO A 248 -20.44 10.02 -11.69
N VAL A 249 -20.43 9.68 -10.40
CA VAL A 249 -21.63 9.56 -9.57
C VAL A 249 -21.61 10.65 -8.50
N SER A 250 -22.77 11.26 -8.25
CA SER A 250 -22.91 12.31 -7.24
C SER A 250 -23.88 11.90 -6.14
N TRP A 251 -23.50 12.15 -4.89
CA TRP A 251 -24.41 12.11 -3.75
C TRP A 251 -24.46 13.49 -3.09
N THR A 252 -25.66 13.95 -2.79
CA THR A 252 -25.88 15.14 -1.96
C THR A 252 -25.87 14.72 -0.50
N ALA A 253 -25.50 15.65 0.40
CA ALA A 253 -25.80 15.44 1.80
C ALA A 253 -27.33 15.29 1.94
N ASP A 254 -27.77 14.27 2.66
CA ASP A 254 -29.16 14.22 3.09
C ASP A 254 -29.40 15.49 3.93
N GLU A 255 -30.40 16.29 3.56
CA GLU A 255 -30.87 17.36 4.45
C GLU A 255 -31.32 16.68 5.74
N GLU A 256 -30.72 17.03 6.88
CA GLU A 256 -31.25 16.61 8.18
C GLU A 256 -32.75 16.97 8.21
N PRO A 257 -33.66 16.01 8.45
CA PRO A 257 -35.07 16.32 8.61
C PRO A 257 -35.23 16.99 9.98
N GLY A 258 -35.02 18.31 10.05
CA GLY A 258 -34.92 18.97 11.34
C GLY A 258 -34.66 20.46 11.38
N ALA A 259 -34.92 21.23 10.32
CA ALA A 259 -35.09 22.68 10.44
C ALA A 259 -36.54 23.02 10.13
N THR A 260 -37.41 22.83 11.13
CA THR A 260 -38.76 23.39 11.14
C THR A 260 -38.64 24.90 10.87
N SER A 261 -39.08 25.34 9.70
CA SER A 261 -39.25 26.74 9.37
C SER A 261 -40.22 27.37 10.37
N GLU A 262 -39.72 28.22 11.27
CA GLU A 262 -40.57 29.14 12.01
C GLU A 262 -41.30 30.07 11.02
N PRO A 263 -42.59 30.38 11.26
CA PRO A 263 -43.40 31.12 10.31
C PRO A 263 -42.92 32.58 10.22
N VAL A 264 -42.73 33.01 8.97
CA VAL A 264 -42.44 34.36 8.53
C VAL A 264 -43.51 35.32 9.07
N LYS A 265 -43.11 36.25 9.94
CA LYS A 265 -43.86 37.50 10.21
C LYS A 265 -43.33 38.57 9.26
N ALA A 266 -44.25 39.14 8.48
CA ALA A 266 -43.97 40.09 7.41
C ALA A 266 -43.57 41.49 7.90
N GLU A 267 -42.53 42.03 7.21
CA GLU A 267 -42.27 43.42 6.75
C GLU A 267 -42.08 44.59 7.74
N PRO A 268 -41.40 45.71 7.35
CA PRO A 268 -40.79 46.01 6.04
C PRO A 268 -39.37 46.62 6.02
N ALA A 269 -38.77 46.54 4.83
CA ALA A 269 -37.82 47.41 4.14
C ALA A 269 -36.99 48.46 4.93
N ALA A 270 -35.66 48.34 4.83
CA ALA A 270 -34.75 49.42 4.45
C ALA A 270 -33.31 48.88 4.25
N GLU A 271 -32.82 48.89 3.01
CA GLU A 271 -31.40 49.11 2.71
C GLU A 271 -31.16 50.64 2.63
N PRO A 272 -29.91 51.15 2.56
CA PRO A 272 -28.60 50.58 2.92
C PRO A 272 -27.79 51.57 3.81
N VAL A 273 -26.50 51.29 4.03
CA VAL A 273 -25.36 52.25 3.96
C VAL A 273 -24.30 52.10 5.09
N ALA A 274 -23.07 51.97 4.62
CA ALA A 274 -21.77 52.38 5.18
C ALA A 274 -21.05 51.54 6.25
N GLN A 275 -19.94 50.95 5.78
CA GLN A 275 -18.71 50.80 6.54
C GLN A 275 -18.22 52.15 7.13
N PRO A 276 -17.45 52.12 8.22
CA PRO A 276 -16.04 52.42 8.01
C PRO A 276 -15.04 51.56 8.82
N LYS A 277 -14.01 51.16 8.07
CA LYS A 277 -12.57 50.97 8.36
C LYS A 277 -12.05 51.40 9.75
N LYS A 278 -11.17 50.59 10.35
CA LYS A 278 -9.68 50.71 10.34
C LYS A 278 -9.05 49.84 11.44
N ALA A 279 -8.05 49.03 11.07
CA ALA A 279 -6.63 49.12 11.47
C ALA A 279 -6.36 48.75 12.95
N GLY A 280 -5.35 47.96 13.30
CA GLY A 280 -4.24 47.38 12.58
C GLY A 280 -3.44 46.49 13.55
N LYS A 281 -2.48 45.72 12.99
CA LYS A 281 -1.13 45.42 13.53
C LYS A 281 -1.05 44.91 14.99
N THR A 282 -0.41 43.81 15.35
CA THR A 282 0.87 43.23 14.89
C THR A 282 1.11 41.96 15.72
N ALA A 283 1.86 41.00 15.17
CA ALA A 283 2.47 39.90 15.91
C ALA A 283 3.43 40.40 17.01
N PRO A 284 3.81 39.55 17.98
CA PRO A 284 5.15 38.98 17.85
C PRO A 284 5.32 37.52 18.31
N LYS A 285 6.39 36.95 17.75
CA LYS A 285 7.04 35.65 17.94
C LYS A 285 7.80 35.62 19.28
N ALA A 286 7.81 34.47 19.97
CA ALA A 286 8.78 34.15 21.01
C ALA A 286 9.25 32.70 20.88
N ALA A 287 10.55 32.51 21.04
CA ALA A 287 11.29 31.26 20.91
C ALA A 287 11.64 30.68 22.28
N THR A 288 11.81 29.36 22.37
CA THR A 288 12.65 28.73 23.40
C THR A 288 13.20 27.38 22.94
N LYS A 289 14.53 27.24 23.06
CA LYS A 289 15.32 26.01 23.01
C LYS A 289 15.25 25.28 24.37
N ALA A 290 15.32 23.95 24.36
CA ALA A 290 15.98 23.16 25.41
C ALA A 290 16.40 21.78 24.85
N SER A 291 17.50 21.25 25.39
CA SER A 291 18.32 20.14 24.92
C SER A 291 18.38 19.02 25.97
N ALA A 292 18.47 17.75 25.56
CA ALA A 292 19.10 16.62 26.29
C ALA A 292 19.09 15.40 25.34
N LYS A 293 20.22 14.93 24.76
CA LYS A 293 21.39 14.18 25.26
C LYS A 293 21.11 12.69 25.56
N SER A 294 21.73 11.84 24.73
CA SER A 294 21.71 10.37 24.66
C SER A 294 22.48 9.66 25.78
N ALA A 295 22.13 8.39 26.05
CA ALA A 295 23.05 7.33 26.52
C ALA A 295 22.53 5.90 26.21
N LYS A 296 23.45 5.04 25.75
CA LYS A 296 23.42 3.58 25.45
C LYS A 296 24.13 2.88 26.65
N ALA A 297 23.83 1.67 27.18
CA ALA A 297 23.92 0.31 26.63
C ALA A 297 23.43 -0.78 27.63
N GLU A 298 22.78 -1.86 27.11
CA GLU A 298 22.93 -3.35 27.31
C GLU A 298 23.31 -4.04 28.67
N PRO A 299 23.10 -5.39 28.82
CA PRO A 299 21.87 -6.20 28.87
C PRO A 299 21.68 -6.91 30.23
N ALA A 300 20.43 -7.23 30.61
CA ALA A 300 20.16 -8.17 31.70
C ALA A 300 18.95 -9.04 31.35
N GLU A 301 19.18 -10.34 31.13
CA GLU A 301 18.11 -11.34 31.10
C GLU A 301 17.42 -11.39 32.46
N THR A 302 16.26 -10.76 32.52
CA THR A 302 15.23 -11.05 33.51
C THR A 302 13.93 -11.12 32.73
N THR A 303 13.09 -12.10 33.04
CA THR A 303 11.77 -12.28 32.45
C THR A 303 10.91 -11.04 32.71
N SER A 304 11.02 -10.04 31.83
CA SER A 304 10.39 -8.73 31.98
C SER A 304 8.91 -8.85 31.62
N ARG A 305 8.08 -9.08 32.62
CA ARG A 305 6.62 -8.93 32.48
C ARG A 305 6.32 -7.48 32.11
N VAL A 306 5.52 -7.29 31.07
CA VAL A 306 5.13 -5.97 30.56
C VAL A 306 4.00 -5.43 31.44
N SER A 307 4.19 -4.25 32.06
CA SER A 307 3.17 -3.64 32.93
C SER A 307 2.03 -3.03 32.11
N ILE A 308 0.80 -3.49 32.32
CA ILE A 308 -0.36 -3.08 31.53
C ILE A 308 -0.73 -1.61 31.76
N ASN A 309 -0.42 -1.05 32.94
CA ASN A 309 -0.71 0.34 33.27
C ASN A 309 0.38 1.32 32.80
N THR A 310 1.62 0.88 32.61
CA THR A 310 2.75 1.78 32.32
C THR A 310 3.40 1.57 30.96
N ALA A 311 3.22 0.40 30.33
CA ALA A 311 3.90 0.05 29.09
C ALA A 311 3.56 0.98 27.91
N GLY A 312 4.53 1.20 27.03
CA GLY A 312 4.35 1.95 25.79
C GLY A 312 3.58 1.16 24.73
N LYS A 313 3.12 1.86 23.68
CA LYS A 313 2.44 1.25 22.52
C LYS A 313 3.29 0.19 21.81
N THR A 314 4.60 0.40 21.77
CA THR A 314 5.58 -0.50 21.17
C THR A 314 5.80 -1.77 22.01
N GLU A 315 5.83 -1.63 23.33
CA GLU A 315 6.04 -2.74 24.27
C GLU A 315 4.83 -3.66 24.35
N LEU A 316 3.61 -3.10 24.33
CA LEU A 316 2.38 -3.89 24.26
C LEU A 316 2.25 -4.59 22.90
N ALA A 317 2.58 -3.93 21.80
CA ALA A 317 2.53 -4.53 20.46
C ALA A 317 3.59 -5.62 20.23
N ALA A 318 4.66 -5.66 21.04
CA ALA A 318 5.67 -6.71 21.01
C ALA A 318 5.19 -8.02 21.65
N LEU A 319 4.05 -8.01 22.37
CA LEU A 319 3.47 -9.22 22.96
C LEU A 319 2.88 -10.10 21.87
N LYS A 320 3.41 -11.33 21.75
CA LYS A 320 3.01 -12.33 20.75
C LYS A 320 1.49 -12.58 20.79
N GLY A 321 0.79 -12.10 19.76
CA GLY A 321 -0.67 -12.26 19.61
C GLY A 321 -1.49 -11.01 19.95
N LEU A 322 -0.87 -9.93 20.43
CA LEU A 322 -1.56 -8.64 20.64
C LEU A 322 -1.45 -7.77 19.37
N SER A 323 -2.59 -7.37 18.80
CA SER A 323 -2.61 -6.48 17.63
C SER A 323 -2.33 -5.03 18.01
N LYS A 324 -1.84 -4.22 17.06
CA LYS A 324 -1.63 -2.77 17.26
C LYS A 324 -2.92 -2.05 17.72
N THR A 325 -4.08 -2.54 17.27
CA THR A 325 -5.41 -2.04 17.66
C THR A 325 -5.75 -2.42 19.10
N ALA A 326 -5.48 -3.66 19.51
CA ALA A 326 -5.67 -4.09 20.89
C ALA A 326 -4.72 -3.36 21.85
N ALA A 327 -3.45 -3.15 21.46
CA ALA A 327 -2.49 -2.35 22.24
C ALA A 327 -2.97 -0.90 22.45
N ALA A 328 -3.51 -0.26 21.41
CA ALA A 328 -4.09 1.08 21.52
C ALA A 328 -5.33 1.10 22.43
N ALA A 329 -6.17 0.06 22.37
CA ALA A 329 -7.35 -0.06 23.22
C ALA A 329 -6.99 -0.31 24.69
N ILE A 330 -5.93 -1.06 24.99
CA ILE A 330 -5.39 -1.21 26.36
C ILE A 330 -4.94 0.14 26.89
N ILE A 331 -4.18 0.93 26.11
CA ILE A 331 -3.70 2.24 26.55
C ILE A 331 -4.86 3.20 26.83
N ALA A 332 -5.90 3.17 25.99
CA ALA A 332 -7.08 4.02 26.13
C ALA A 332 -7.95 3.64 27.35
N ALA A 333 -7.92 2.38 27.79
CA ALA A 333 -8.75 1.88 28.89
C ALA A 333 -8.03 1.82 30.25
N ARG A 334 -6.82 2.38 30.35
CA ARG A 334 -6.09 2.52 31.62
C ARG A 334 -6.84 3.43 32.60
N PRO A 335 -6.75 3.19 33.91
CA PRO A 335 -5.95 2.13 34.59
C PRO A 335 -6.75 0.85 34.86
N PHE A 336 -6.07 -0.30 34.85
CA PHE A 336 -6.59 -1.62 35.21
C PHE A 336 -6.17 -2.00 36.63
N LYS A 337 -7.07 -2.57 37.42
CA LYS A 337 -6.77 -3.07 38.78
C LYS A 337 -6.41 -4.55 38.79
N THR A 338 -6.84 -5.29 37.78
CA THR A 338 -6.57 -6.73 37.64
C THR A 338 -6.29 -7.07 36.18
N ILE A 339 -5.54 -8.15 35.93
CA ILE A 339 -5.23 -8.60 34.56
C ILE A 339 -6.51 -9.06 33.83
N ASP A 340 -7.51 -9.58 34.55
CA ASP A 340 -8.77 -10.07 33.98
C ASP A 340 -9.66 -8.95 33.40
N GLU A 341 -9.46 -7.68 33.80
CA GLU A 341 -10.17 -6.53 33.23
C GLU A 341 -9.86 -6.30 31.75
N LEU A 342 -8.76 -6.88 31.24
CA LEU A 342 -8.44 -6.86 29.81
C LEU A 342 -9.51 -7.56 28.93
N LEU A 343 -10.37 -8.42 29.49
CA LEU A 343 -11.51 -9.00 28.75
C LEU A 343 -12.55 -7.96 28.32
N THR A 344 -12.59 -6.81 28.98
CA THR A 344 -13.50 -5.70 28.61
C THR A 344 -12.98 -4.90 27.42
N VAL A 345 -11.71 -5.06 27.07
CA VAL A 345 -11.06 -4.36 25.96
C VAL A 345 -11.41 -5.05 24.64
N LYS A 346 -12.02 -4.29 23.73
CA LYS A 346 -12.43 -4.76 22.40
C LYS A 346 -11.21 -5.33 21.65
N GLY A 347 -11.21 -6.64 21.41
CA GLY A 347 -10.14 -7.37 20.72
C GLY A 347 -9.31 -8.31 21.60
N ILE A 348 -9.57 -8.38 22.90
CA ILE A 348 -8.92 -9.34 23.81
C ILE A 348 -9.93 -10.42 24.24
N GLY A 349 -9.79 -11.61 23.65
CA GLY A 349 -10.58 -12.78 24.06
C GLY A 349 -9.90 -13.61 25.16
N ALA A 350 -10.66 -14.44 25.86
CA ALA A 350 -10.16 -15.31 26.95
C ALA A 350 -8.94 -16.15 26.56
N LYS A 351 -8.91 -16.71 25.34
CA LYS A 351 -7.77 -17.49 24.81
C LYS A 351 -6.49 -16.66 24.61
N LEU A 352 -6.63 -15.37 24.32
CA LEU A 352 -5.49 -14.46 24.17
C LEU A 352 -5.00 -14.00 25.55
N LEU A 353 -5.93 -13.71 26.46
CA LEU A 353 -5.61 -13.34 27.83
C LEU A 353 -4.81 -14.44 28.55
N ASP A 354 -5.21 -15.71 28.43
CA ASP A 354 -4.51 -16.83 29.08
C ASP A 354 -3.06 -16.99 28.58
N LYS A 355 -2.79 -16.65 27.31
CA LYS A 355 -1.43 -16.64 26.75
C LYS A 355 -0.62 -15.43 27.24
N LEU A 356 -1.28 -14.33 27.59
CA LEU A 356 -0.64 -13.09 28.01
C LEU A 356 -0.46 -13.00 29.54
N LYS A 357 -1.25 -13.71 30.34
CA LYS A 357 -1.17 -13.72 31.82
C LYS A 357 0.24 -14.01 32.36
N GLY A 358 1.02 -14.84 31.67
CA GLY A 358 2.41 -15.14 32.07
C GLY A 358 3.40 -13.99 31.81
N ASN A 359 3.09 -13.11 30.85
CA ASN A 359 3.97 -12.06 30.32
C ASN A 359 3.53 -10.65 30.72
N LEU A 360 2.44 -10.52 31.49
CA LEU A 360 1.89 -9.24 31.93
C LEU A 360 2.05 -9.05 33.44
N SER A 361 2.27 -7.80 33.85
CA SER A 361 2.13 -7.35 35.23
C SER A 361 1.16 -6.18 35.30
N LEU A 362 0.69 -5.83 36.49
CA LEU A 362 -0.11 -4.62 36.69
C LEU A 362 0.70 -3.34 36.46
#